data_AF-A0A537CD77-F1
#
_entry.id   AF-A0A537CD77-F1
#
_cell.length_a   1.000
_cell.length_b   1.000
_cell.length_c   1.000
_cell.angle_alpha   90.00
_cell.angle_beta   90.00
_cell.angle_gamma   90.00
#
_symmetry.space_group_name_H-M   'P 1'
#
loop_
_entity.id
_entity.type
_entity.pdbx_description
1 polymer ?
#
loop_
_entity_poly.entity_id
_entity_poly.type
_entity_poly.pdbx_seq_one_letter_code
_entity_poly.pdbx_strand_id
1 'polypeptide(L)'
;MSLSGIACPKCGTNNPATARYCSLCGNILAPVSPGQTVAPSPVPSVPVTPALSAYYGYVASYYETARATAIDRTKTGLLLLVIGFVISWIPIVGAVGVIFELVGAILLILGCHTFGPDHARNVLLSIIIFVIATAVVVVAAIFAVISQLLFFPPGGNLAPPSFLGGFFVGLLVGIAIFGIAEVLFTYALQAGSGRILLWCGYASTIATSSIAFFVLNDVPNVNVISIIPALFYAYAYYLARERIVHGEIPTPSLAPPQVQLPH
;
A
#
# COMPACT_ATOMS: atom_id res chain seq x y z
N MET A 1 -54.30 22.47 -7.32
CA MET A 1 -54.58 21.04 -7.59
C MET A 1 -53.91 20.24 -6.50
N SER A 2 -54.66 19.75 -5.51
CA SER A 2 -54.15 18.94 -4.41
C SER A 2 -53.79 17.55 -4.94
N LEU A 3 -52.50 17.23 -5.03
CA LEU A 3 -52.04 15.89 -5.35
C LEU A 3 -52.39 14.97 -4.17
N SER A 4 -53.40 14.13 -4.33
CA SER A 4 -53.71 13.05 -3.37
C SER A 4 -52.48 12.14 -3.28
N GLY A 5 -51.74 12.23 -2.19
CA GLY A 5 -50.62 11.34 -1.86
C GLY A 5 -51.08 10.20 -0.95
N ILE A 6 -50.36 9.08 -0.99
CA ILE A 6 -50.51 7.97 -0.05
C ILE A 6 -49.35 7.99 0.94
N ALA A 7 -49.66 8.03 2.23
CA ALA A 7 -48.65 7.96 3.28
C ALA A 7 -48.19 6.52 3.49
N CYS A 8 -46.88 6.30 3.60
CA CYS A 8 -46.34 4.99 3.89
C CYS A 8 -46.70 4.53 5.31
N PRO A 9 -47.33 3.36 5.51
CA PRO A 9 -47.70 2.89 6.84
C PRO A 9 -46.49 2.50 7.70
N LYS A 10 -45.30 2.34 7.09
CA LYS A 10 -44.08 1.92 7.78
C LYS A 10 -43.20 3.09 8.25
N CYS A 11 -43.06 4.13 7.43
CA CYS A 11 -42.16 5.26 7.72
C CYS A 11 -42.83 6.64 7.64
N GLY A 12 -44.13 6.72 7.33
CA GLY A 12 -44.88 7.97 7.26
C GLY A 12 -44.63 8.85 6.02
N THR A 13 -43.68 8.50 5.17
CA THR A 13 -43.35 9.29 3.96
C THR A 13 -44.54 9.35 3.00
N ASN A 14 -44.92 10.55 2.57
CA ASN A 14 -45.90 10.73 1.51
C ASN A 14 -45.30 10.35 0.15
N ASN A 15 -46.03 9.50 -0.56
CA ASN A 15 -45.70 9.03 -1.91
C ASN A 15 -46.84 9.41 -2.85
N PRO A 16 -46.59 9.53 -4.17
CA PRO A 16 -47.68 9.72 -5.13
C PRO A 16 -48.66 8.54 -5.07
N ALA A 17 -49.96 8.78 -5.27
CA ALA A 17 -51.00 7.74 -5.14
C ALA A 17 -50.81 6.51 -6.06
N THR A 18 -50.00 6.65 -7.13
CA THR A 18 -49.65 5.56 -8.05
C THR A 18 -48.42 4.76 -7.63
N ALA A 19 -47.75 5.12 -6.53
CA ALA A 19 -46.54 4.44 -6.08
C ALA A 19 -46.87 3.03 -5.55
N ARG A 20 -46.16 2.01 -6.08
CA ARG A 20 -46.26 0.62 -5.58
C ARG A 20 -45.36 0.37 -4.37
N TYR A 21 -44.27 1.11 -4.24
CA TYR A 21 -43.29 1.03 -3.16
C TYR A 21 -43.00 2.42 -2.60
N CYS A 22 -42.65 2.47 -1.32
CA CYS A 22 -42.22 3.69 -0.66
C CYS A 22 -40.83 4.11 -1.16
N SER A 23 -40.68 5.36 -1.60
CA SER A 23 -39.41 5.92 -2.06
C SER A 23 -38.33 5.98 -0.99
N LEU A 24 -38.71 6.04 0.29
CA LEU A 24 -37.76 6.15 1.40
C LEU A 24 -37.36 4.79 1.98
N CYS A 25 -38.34 3.92 2.26
CA CYS A 25 -38.08 2.67 3.01
C CYS A 25 -38.40 1.38 2.24
N GLY A 26 -38.88 1.48 0.99
CA GLY A 26 -39.19 0.34 0.14
C GLY A 26 -40.46 -0.44 0.49
N ASN A 27 -41.24 -0.03 1.50
CA ASN A 27 -42.46 -0.73 1.89
C ASN A 27 -43.51 -0.72 0.76
N ILE A 28 -44.23 -1.82 0.56
CA ILE A 28 -45.30 -1.93 -0.44
C ILE A 28 -46.49 -1.08 0.00
N LEU A 29 -47.02 -0.26 -0.93
CA LEU A 29 -48.10 0.72 -0.64
C LEU A 29 -49.46 0.29 -1.19
N ALA A 30 -49.49 -0.58 -2.22
CA ALA A 30 -50.72 -1.10 -2.81
C ALA A 30 -50.61 -2.61 -3.08
N PRO A 31 -51.61 -3.42 -2.69
CA PRO A 31 -51.70 -4.82 -3.11
C PRO A 31 -51.84 -4.90 -4.63
N VAL A 32 -50.96 -5.63 -5.30
CA VAL A 32 -51.15 -5.96 -6.71
C VAL A 32 -52.31 -6.94 -6.81
N SER A 33 -53.40 -6.55 -7.48
CA SER A 33 -54.54 -7.47 -7.70
C SER A 33 -54.05 -8.69 -8.48
N PRO A 34 -54.24 -9.93 -7.98
CA PRO A 34 -53.83 -11.15 -8.67
C PRO A 34 -54.73 -11.34 -9.89
N GLY A 35 -54.33 -10.77 -11.02
CA GLY A 35 -55.12 -10.79 -12.25
C GLY A 35 -54.68 -9.78 -13.31
N GLN A 36 -53.82 -8.81 -12.98
CA GLN A 36 -53.17 -8.01 -14.03
C GLN A 36 -51.97 -8.77 -14.60
N THR A 37 -52.21 -9.47 -15.71
CA THR A 37 -51.15 -9.79 -16.67
C THR A 37 -50.58 -8.47 -17.17
N VAL A 38 -49.48 -8.00 -16.58
CA VAL A 38 -48.71 -6.93 -17.17
C VAL A 38 -48.14 -7.52 -18.46
N ALA A 39 -48.78 -7.20 -19.60
CA ALA A 39 -48.14 -7.43 -20.89
C ALA A 39 -46.76 -6.76 -20.79
N PRO A 40 -45.64 -7.50 -20.98
CA PRO A 40 -44.33 -6.87 -20.97
C PRO A 40 -44.40 -5.75 -22.00
N SER A 41 -44.22 -4.52 -21.53
CA SER A 41 -44.04 -3.38 -22.43
C SER A 41 -42.89 -3.77 -23.36
N PRO A 42 -43.00 -3.59 -24.69
CA PRO A 42 -41.90 -3.85 -25.58
C PRO A 42 -40.74 -3.02 -25.05
N VAL A 43 -39.74 -3.68 -24.48
CA VAL A 43 -38.48 -3.02 -24.15
C VAL A 43 -38.07 -2.36 -25.46
N PRO A 44 -37.84 -1.04 -25.51
CA PRO A 44 -37.26 -0.43 -26.70
C PRO A 44 -36.00 -1.22 -26.99
N SER A 45 -36.00 -1.99 -28.08
CA SER A 45 -34.81 -2.68 -28.55
C SER A 45 -33.87 -1.58 -29.00
N VAL A 46 -33.08 -1.04 -28.07
CA VAL A 46 -31.97 -0.16 -28.41
C VAL A 46 -31.12 -0.98 -29.38
N PRO A 47 -30.92 -0.54 -30.63
CA PRO A 47 -30.05 -1.25 -31.56
C PRO A 47 -28.65 -1.26 -30.92
N VAL A 48 -28.23 -2.42 -30.41
CA VAL A 48 -26.83 -2.61 -30.03
C VAL A 48 -26.06 -2.60 -31.35
N THR A 49 -25.57 -1.43 -31.73
CA THR A 49 -24.69 -1.30 -32.89
C THR A 49 -23.45 -2.18 -32.61
N PRO A 50 -23.10 -3.14 -33.50
CA PRO A 50 -21.99 -4.08 -33.28
C PRO A 50 -20.66 -3.40 -32.94
N ALA A 51 -20.44 -2.20 -33.48
CA ALA A 51 -19.26 -1.37 -33.22
C ALA A 51 -19.16 -0.91 -31.76
N LEU A 52 -20.28 -0.60 -31.10
CA LEU A 52 -20.30 -0.18 -29.70
C LEU A 52 -19.98 -1.37 -28.78
N SER A 53 -20.52 -2.55 -29.08
CA SER A 53 -20.24 -3.80 -28.35
C SER A 53 -18.76 -4.21 -28.48
N ALA A 54 -18.17 -4.10 -29.67
CA ALA A 54 -16.75 -4.38 -29.89
C ALA A 54 -15.84 -3.39 -29.14
N TYR A 55 -16.20 -2.10 -29.12
CA TYR A 55 -15.47 -1.08 -28.35
C TYR A 55 -15.53 -1.35 -26.84
N TYR A 56 -16.70 -1.66 -26.29
CA TYR A 56 -16.84 -2.01 -24.87
C TYR A 56 -16.09 -3.30 -24.51
N GLY A 57 -16.10 -4.31 -25.38
CA GLY A 57 -15.29 -5.53 -25.20
C GLY A 57 -13.79 -5.25 -25.21
N TYR A 58 -13.33 -4.38 -26.11
CA TYR A 58 -11.92 -3.97 -26.16
C TYR A 58 -11.48 -3.24 -24.89
N VAL A 59 -12.23 -2.21 -24.45
CA VAL A 59 -11.86 -1.46 -23.24
C VAL A 59 -11.90 -2.33 -21.99
N ALA A 60 -12.87 -3.25 -21.85
CA ALA A 60 -12.91 -4.19 -20.74
C ALA A 60 -11.66 -5.09 -20.71
N SER A 61 -11.25 -5.62 -21.87
CA SER A 61 -10.05 -6.46 -21.99
C SER A 61 -8.76 -5.70 -21.64
N TYR A 62 -8.68 -4.41 -21.99
CA TYR A 62 -7.56 -3.54 -21.63
C TYR A 62 -7.44 -3.32 -20.12
N TYR A 63 -8.55 -3.04 -19.43
CA TYR A 63 -8.53 -2.85 -17.98
C TYR A 63 -8.24 -4.17 -17.23
N GLU A 64 -8.73 -5.31 -17.73
CA GLU A 64 -8.43 -6.63 -17.17
C GLU A 64 -6.94 -6.98 -17.29
N THR A 65 -6.34 -6.76 -18.46
CA THR A 65 -4.91 -7.01 -18.70
C THR A 65 -4.01 -6.06 -17.91
N ALA A 66 -4.35 -4.77 -17.84
CA ALA A 66 -3.63 -3.81 -17.01
C ALA A 66 -3.68 -4.18 -15.52
N ARG A 67 -4.85 -4.63 -15.04
CA ARG A 67 -5.03 -5.12 -13.66
C ARG A 67 -4.22 -6.38 -13.39
N ALA A 68 -4.28 -7.38 -14.27
CA ALA A 68 -3.50 -8.60 -14.14
C ALA A 68 -2.00 -8.31 -14.09
N THR A 69 -1.53 -7.44 -14.99
CA THR A 69 -0.12 -7.00 -15.02
C THR A 69 0.30 -6.33 -13.73
N ALA A 70 -0.52 -5.43 -13.17
CA ALA A 70 -0.23 -4.78 -11.90
C ALA A 70 -0.18 -5.77 -10.73
N ILE A 71 -1.11 -6.75 -10.68
CA ILE A 71 -1.09 -7.82 -9.68
C ILE A 71 0.21 -8.64 -9.78
N ASP A 72 0.62 -9.01 -10.99
CA ASP A 72 1.83 -9.81 -11.20
C ASP A 72 3.11 -9.02 -10.90
N ARG A 73 3.12 -7.72 -11.20
CA ARG A 73 4.19 -6.80 -10.75
C ARG A 73 4.26 -6.75 -9.23
N THR A 74 3.15 -6.64 -8.51
CA THR A 74 3.14 -6.64 -7.04
C THR A 74 3.63 -7.97 -6.46
N LYS A 75 3.17 -9.11 -7.00
CA LYS A 75 3.65 -10.44 -6.56
C LYS A 75 5.15 -10.61 -6.78
N THR A 76 5.64 -10.18 -7.95
CA THR A 76 7.06 -10.23 -8.31
C THR A 76 7.85 -9.27 -7.43
N GLY A 77 7.33 -8.06 -7.21
CA GLY A 77 7.95 -7.05 -6.36
C GLY A 77 8.13 -7.53 -4.93
N LEU A 78 7.10 -8.14 -4.34
CA LEU A 78 7.19 -8.75 -3.01
C LEU A 78 8.20 -9.90 -2.97
N LEU A 79 8.24 -10.75 -4.00
CA LEU A 79 9.24 -11.83 -4.07
C LEU A 79 10.66 -11.28 -4.12
N LEU A 80 10.90 -10.24 -4.91
CA LEU A 80 12.21 -9.60 -5.00
C LEU A 80 12.60 -8.92 -3.69
N LEU A 81 11.65 -8.33 -2.96
CA LEU A 81 11.92 -7.78 -1.63
C LEU A 81 12.29 -8.87 -0.63
N VAL A 82 11.59 -10.01 -0.62
CA VAL A 82 11.94 -11.16 0.24
C VAL A 82 13.36 -11.61 -0.05
N ILE A 83 13.70 -11.83 -1.33
CA ILE A 83 15.03 -12.25 -1.75
C ILE A 83 16.07 -11.18 -1.39
N GLY A 84 15.75 -9.91 -1.63
CA GLY A 84 16.58 -8.76 -1.32
C GLY A 84 16.99 -8.73 0.15
N PHE A 85 16.00 -8.73 1.06
CA PHE A 85 16.24 -8.74 2.51
C PHE A 85 17.06 -9.93 2.98
N VAL A 86 16.78 -11.13 2.46
CA VAL A 86 17.49 -12.37 2.84
C VAL A 86 18.92 -12.38 2.34
N ILE A 87 19.24 -11.68 1.25
CA ILE A 87 20.60 -11.61 0.67
C ILE A 87 21.38 -10.40 1.22
N SER A 88 20.70 -9.30 1.54
CA SER A 88 21.26 -8.00 1.93
C SER A 88 22.25 -8.08 3.10
N TRP A 89 22.01 -8.95 4.09
CA TRP A 89 22.88 -9.09 5.27
C TRP A 89 24.23 -9.77 4.99
N ILE A 90 24.40 -10.44 3.84
CA ILE A 90 25.63 -11.19 3.53
C ILE A 90 26.68 -10.22 2.94
N PRO A 91 27.85 -10.01 3.55
CA PRO A 91 28.79 -8.93 3.18
C PRO A 91 29.26 -8.91 1.72
N ILE A 92 29.34 -10.06 1.06
CA ILE A 92 29.84 -10.17 -0.33
C ILE A 92 28.71 -10.02 -1.35
N VAL A 93 27.50 -10.50 -1.04
CA VAL A 93 26.35 -10.50 -1.98
C VAL A 93 25.30 -9.45 -1.64
N GLY A 94 25.46 -8.72 -0.54
CA GLY A 94 24.49 -7.74 -0.06
C GLY A 94 24.20 -6.62 -1.06
N ALA A 95 25.18 -6.23 -1.88
CA ALA A 95 24.98 -5.28 -2.97
C ALA A 95 23.93 -5.78 -4.01
N VAL A 96 23.88 -7.09 -4.26
CA VAL A 96 22.86 -7.70 -5.12
C VAL A 96 21.49 -7.64 -4.43
N GLY A 97 21.45 -7.82 -3.10
CA GLY A 97 20.24 -7.64 -2.30
C GLY A 97 19.61 -6.26 -2.48
N VAL A 98 20.41 -5.19 -2.39
CA VAL A 98 19.94 -3.81 -2.59
C VAL A 98 19.33 -3.60 -3.98
N ILE A 99 19.90 -4.21 -5.03
CA ILE A 99 19.34 -4.14 -6.38
C ILE A 99 17.96 -4.81 -6.42
N PHE A 100 17.83 -5.99 -5.80
CA PHE A 100 16.54 -6.67 -5.72
C PHE A 100 15.50 -5.89 -4.90
N GLU A 101 15.90 -5.25 -3.81
CA GLU A 101 15.02 -4.39 -3.02
C GLU A 101 14.53 -3.19 -3.83
N LEU A 102 15.43 -2.52 -4.57
CA LEU A 102 15.08 -1.38 -5.42
C LEU A 102 14.09 -1.79 -6.53
N VAL A 103 14.43 -2.84 -7.28
CA VAL A 103 13.56 -3.34 -8.36
C VAL A 103 12.23 -3.81 -7.78
N GLY A 104 12.26 -4.52 -6.66
CA GLY A 104 11.07 -5.02 -5.97
C GLY A 104 10.15 -3.89 -5.51
N ALA A 105 10.73 -2.84 -4.91
CA ALA A 105 10.01 -1.66 -4.48
C ALA A 105 9.37 -0.91 -5.66
N ILE A 106 10.11 -0.73 -6.77
CA ILE A 106 9.58 -0.09 -7.99
C ILE A 106 8.37 -0.87 -8.52
N LEU A 107 8.46 -2.21 -8.61
CA LEU A 107 7.35 -3.03 -9.08
C LEU A 107 6.12 -2.92 -8.17
N LEU A 108 6.31 -2.85 -6.86
CA LEU A 108 5.22 -2.62 -5.91
C LEU A 108 4.57 -1.25 -6.08
N ILE A 109 5.36 -0.19 -6.26
CA ILE A 109 4.85 1.16 -6.50
C ILE A 109 4.00 1.19 -7.77
N LEU A 110 4.45 0.54 -8.86
CA LEU A 110 3.69 0.45 -10.10
C LEU A 110 2.36 -0.32 -9.96
N GLY A 111 2.28 -1.29 -9.04
CA GLY A 111 1.09 -2.08 -8.78
C GLY A 111 0.15 -1.51 -7.72
N CYS A 112 0.51 -0.43 -7.02
CA CYS A 112 -0.20 -0.03 -5.80
C CYS A 112 -1.67 0.38 -6.03
N HIS A 113 -1.99 0.93 -7.20
CA HIS A 113 -3.34 1.39 -7.54
C HIS A 113 -4.39 0.27 -7.63
N THR A 114 -4.00 -0.98 -7.85
CA THR A 114 -4.95 -2.10 -7.99
C THR A 114 -5.44 -2.68 -6.68
N PHE A 115 -4.82 -2.36 -5.55
CA PHE A 115 -5.16 -2.92 -4.24
C PHE A 115 -5.96 -1.93 -3.36
N GLY A 116 -6.49 -0.88 -3.97
CA GLY A 116 -7.38 0.08 -3.31
C GLY A 116 -6.68 1.35 -2.81
N PRO A 117 -7.48 2.36 -2.41
CA PRO A 117 -6.97 3.69 -2.06
C PRO A 117 -6.12 3.69 -0.79
N ASP A 118 -6.38 2.79 0.16
CA ASP A 118 -5.60 2.70 1.39
C ASP A 118 -4.16 2.24 1.13
N HIS A 119 -3.96 1.24 0.25
CA HIS A 119 -2.62 0.80 -0.12
C HIS A 119 -1.86 1.88 -0.87
N ALA A 120 -2.48 2.52 -1.87
CA ALA A 120 -1.86 3.61 -2.61
C ALA A 120 -1.49 4.80 -1.70
N ARG A 121 -2.36 5.17 -0.74
CA ARG A 121 -2.06 6.22 0.25
C ARG A 121 -0.89 5.85 1.14
N ASN A 122 -0.84 4.62 1.63
CA ASN A 122 0.27 4.16 2.48
C ASN A 122 1.60 4.13 1.72
N VAL A 123 1.60 3.70 0.45
CA VAL A 123 2.79 3.73 -0.41
C VAL A 123 3.25 5.16 -0.65
N LEU A 124 2.33 6.10 -0.91
CA LEU A 124 2.67 7.52 -1.07
C LEU A 124 3.28 8.11 0.21
N LEU A 125 2.67 7.85 1.37
CA LEU A 125 3.21 8.30 2.66
C LEU A 125 4.59 7.68 2.96
N SER A 126 4.77 6.39 2.65
CA SER A 126 6.06 5.71 2.75
C SER A 126 7.12 6.41 1.91
N ILE A 127 6.83 6.76 0.66
CA ILE A 127 7.78 7.45 -0.22
C ILE A 127 8.16 8.82 0.35
N ILE A 128 7.19 9.60 0.82
CA ILE A 128 7.44 10.93 1.41
C ILE A 128 8.34 10.80 2.65
N ILE A 129 8.01 9.88 3.56
CA ILE A 129 8.78 9.65 4.79
C ILE A 129 10.20 9.16 4.46
N PHE A 130 10.34 8.25 3.48
CA PHE A 130 11.63 7.73 3.02
C PHE A 130 12.55 8.85 2.49
N VAL A 131 12.01 9.74 1.65
CA VAL A 131 12.77 10.87 1.09
C VAL A 131 13.20 11.84 2.19
N ILE A 132 12.30 12.17 3.12
CA ILE A 132 12.61 13.06 4.25
C ILE A 132 13.67 12.44 5.16
N ALA A 133 13.52 11.15 5.52
CA ALA A 133 14.49 10.44 6.35
C ALA A 133 15.88 10.43 5.71
N THR A 134 15.94 10.12 4.42
CA THR A 134 17.19 10.12 3.65
C THR A 134 17.84 11.50 3.62
N ALA A 135 17.05 12.56 3.38
CA ALA A 135 17.56 13.93 3.39
C ALA A 135 18.13 14.33 4.76
N VAL A 136 17.45 13.98 5.86
CA VAL A 136 17.92 14.23 7.23
C VAL A 136 19.24 13.52 7.50
N VAL A 137 19.36 12.23 7.13
CA VAL A 137 20.59 11.45 7.29
C VAL A 137 21.74 12.04 6.46
N VAL A 138 21.48 12.44 5.21
CA VAL A 138 22.49 13.07 4.35
C VAL A 138 22.96 14.41 4.92
N VAL A 139 22.05 15.27 5.39
CA VAL A 139 22.42 16.54 6.03
C VAL A 139 23.23 16.31 7.31
N ALA A 140 22.83 15.35 8.15
CA ALA A 140 23.57 14.98 9.35
C ALA A 140 24.99 14.46 9.01
N ALA A 141 25.12 13.63 7.97
CA ALA A 141 26.40 13.13 7.49
C ALA A 141 27.31 14.25 6.97
N ILE A 142 26.78 15.17 6.18
CA ILE A 142 27.52 16.33 5.68
C ILE A 142 28.00 17.21 6.86
N PHE A 143 27.12 17.50 7.81
CA PHE A 143 27.48 18.28 9.00
C PHE A 143 28.56 17.59 9.83
N ALA A 144 28.48 16.27 9.99
CA ALA A 144 29.50 15.48 10.69
C ALA A 144 30.86 15.55 9.98
N VAL A 145 30.88 15.40 8.65
CA VAL A 145 32.12 15.47 7.86
C VAL A 145 32.73 16.88 7.92
N ILE A 146 31.92 17.93 7.73
CA ILE A 146 32.39 19.33 7.79
C ILE A 146 32.93 19.65 9.18
N SER A 147 32.19 19.30 10.23
CA SER A 147 32.65 19.57 11.61
C SER A 147 33.96 18.83 11.91
N GLN A 148 34.11 17.58 11.46
CA GLN A 148 35.37 16.86 11.60
C GLN A 148 36.53 17.57 10.86
N LEU A 149 36.33 18.01 9.62
CA LEU A 149 37.37 18.71 8.85
C LEU A 149 37.78 20.06 9.47
N LEU A 150 36.83 20.77 10.10
CA LEU A 150 37.07 22.07 10.73
C LEU A 150 37.81 21.96 12.07
N PHE A 151 37.46 20.97 12.90
CA PHE A 151 38.03 20.82 14.25
C PHE A 151 39.20 19.84 14.32
N PHE A 152 39.30 18.91 13.38
CA PHE A 152 40.35 17.87 13.30
C PHE A 152 40.95 17.82 11.89
N PRO A 153 41.79 18.81 11.54
CA PRO A 153 42.35 18.91 10.20
C PRO A 153 43.25 17.70 9.84
N PRO A 154 43.39 17.37 8.55
CA PRO A 154 44.24 16.27 8.10
C PRO A 154 45.68 16.41 8.63
N GLY A 155 46.20 15.37 9.29
CA GLY A 155 47.53 15.37 9.93
C GLY A 155 47.55 15.85 11.38
N GLY A 156 46.41 16.28 11.93
CA GLY A 156 46.21 16.58 13.34
C GLY A 156 45.78 15.36 14.18
N ASN A 157 45.37 15.61 15.43
CA ASN A 157 44.83 14.57 16.30
C ASN A 157 43.53 13.98 15.74
N LEU A 158 43.34 12.67 15.92
CA LEU A 158 42.07 12.01 15.60
C LEU A 158 40.94 12.60 16.46
N ALA A 159 39.75 12.75 15.88
CA ALA A 159 38.58 13.14 16.62
C ALA A 159 38.29 12.11 17.72
N PRO A 160 38.02 12.52 18.97
CA PRO A 160 37.64 11.58 20.01
C PRO A 160 36.33 10.88 19.63
N PRO A 161 36.10 9.61 20.00
CA PRO A 161 34.88 8.88 19.63
C PRO A 161 33.58 9.60 20.02
N SER A 162 33.60 10.36 21.12
CA SER A 162 32.47 11.17 21.60
C SER A 162 32.05 12.27 20.62
N PHE A 163 32.95 12.75 19.76
CA PHE A 163 32.66 13.79 18.76
C PHE A 163 31.62 13.34 17.73
N LEU A 164 31.64 12.05 17.37
CA LEU A 164 30.67 11.47 16.44
C LEU A 164 29.34 11.10 17.11
N GLY A 165 29.23 11.18 18.44
CA GLY A 165 28.03 10.76 19.18
C GLY A 165 26.74 11.45 18.70
N GLY A 166 26.80 12.75 18.40
CA GLY A 166 25.65 13.48 17.85
C GLY A 166 25.24 13.01 16.45
N PHE A 167 26.20 12.64 15.60
CA PHE A 167 25.93 12.07 14.28
C PHE A 167 25.24 10.71 14.41
N PHE A 168 25.70 9.85 15.31
CA PHE A 168 25.08 8.54 15.54
C PHE A 168 23.67 8.63 16.10
N VAL A 169 23.39 9.60 16.98
CA VAL A 169 22.01 9.88 17.41
C VAL A 169 21.15 10.30 16.21
N GLY A 170 21.66 11.19 15.35
CA GLY A 170 20.99 11.56 14.10
C GLY A 170 20.73 10.37 13.17
N LEU A 171 21.70 9.45 13.07
CA LEU A 171 21.58 8.20 12.30
C LEU A 171 20.46 7.32 12.88
N LEU A 172 20.41 7.12 14.21
CA LEU A 172 19.36 6.33 14.87
C LEU A 172 17.97 6.93 14.67
N VAL A 173 17.85 8.27 14.75
CA VAL A 173 16.60 8.96 14.45
C VAL A 173 16.21 8.75 12.98
N GLY A 174 17.16 8.86 12.05
CA GLY A 174 16.95 8.58 10.64
C GLY A 174 16.47 7.16 10.37
N ILE A 175 17.08 6.16 11.02
CA ILE A 175 16.69 4.74 10.95
C ILE A 175 15.27 4.54 11.50
N ALA A 176 14.92 5.19 12.61
CA ALA A 176 13.56 5.11 13.17
C ALA A 176 12.52 5.68 12.20
N ILE A 177 12.79 6.82 11.57
CA ILE A 177 11.88 7.42 10.58
C ILE A 177 11.79 6.52 9.32
N PHE A 178 12.93 6.02 8.84
CA PHE A 178 12.99 5.09 7.71
C PHE A 178 12.16 3.83 7.97
N GLY A 179 12.27 3.23 9.16
CA GLY A 179 11.54 2.02 9.51
C GLY A 179 10.01 2.22 9.51
N ILE A 180 9.52 3.43 9.82
CA ILE A 180 8.09 3.75 9.68
C ILE A 180 7.64 3.70 8.21
N ALA A 181 8.46 4.23 7.28
CA ALA A 181 8.17 4.12 5.85
C ALA A 181 8.06 2.66 5.43
N GLU A 182 9.02 1.84 5.84
CA GLU A 182 9.06 0.41 5.53
C GLU A 182 7.84 -0.37 6.04
N VAL A 183 7.35 -0.04 7.25
CA VAL A 183 6.09 -0.59 7.78
C VAL A 183 4.92 -0.17 6.91
N LEU A 184 4.76 1.11 6.61
CA LEU A 184 3.63 1.62 5.82
C LEU A 184 3.58 1.01 4.42
N PHE A 185 4.75 0.75 3.82
CA PHE A 185 4.89 0.29 2.45
C PHE A 185 4.01 -0.92 2.09
N THR A 186 3.92 -1.91 3.00
CA THR A 186 3.11 -3.13 2.77
C THR A 186 1.95 -3.28 3.75
N TYR A 187 1.76 -2.33 4.68
CA TYR A 187 0.79 -2.43 5.77
C TYR A 187 -0.64 -2.78 5.32
N ALA A 188 -1.10 -2.15 4.23
CA ALA A 188 -2.44 -2.35 3.70
C ALA A 188 -2.64 -3.73 3.05
N LEU A 189 -1.57 -4.35 2.54
CA LEU A 189 -1.59 -5.69 1.95
C LEU A 189 -1.64 -6.80 3.01
N GLN A 190 -1.40 -6.47 4.28
CA GLN A 190 -1.23 -7.45 5.34
C GLN A 190 -2.48 -7.69 6.19
N ALA A 191 -2.59 -8.94 6.65
CA ALA A 191 -3.52 -9.35 7.70
C ALA A 191 -2.98 -8.95 9.08
N GLY A 192 -3.75 -9.20 10.15
CA GLY A 192 -3.35 -8.85 11.51
C GLY A 192 -1.98 -9.42 11.91
N SER A 193 -1.71 -10.69 11.59
CA SER A 193 -0.41 -11.34 11.87
C SER A 193 0.76 -10.70 11.12
N GLY A 194 0.58 -10.39 9.83
CA GLY A 194 1.57 -9.69 9.03
C GLY A 194 1.91 -8.32 9.63
N ARG A 195 0.90 -7.56 10.05
CA ARG A 195 1.10 -6.23 10.64
C ARG A 195 1.92 -6.30 11.93
N ILE A 196 1.69 -7.32 12.75
CA ILE A 196 2.50 -7.57 13.95
C ILE A 196 3.96 -7.84 13.54
N LEU A 197 4.21 -8.64 12.51
CA LEU A 197 5.56 -8.92 12.02
C LEU A 197 6.28 -7.67 11.51
N LEU A 198 5.58 -6.75 10.82
CA LEU A 198 6.18 -5.48 10.42
C LEU A 198 6.63 -4.65 11.62
N TRP A 199 5.80 -4.55 12.66
CA TRP A 199 6.16 -3.83 13.89
C TRP A 199 7.27 -4.53 14.67
N CYS A 200 7.30 -5.87 14.68
CA CYS A 200 8.43 -6.64 15.23
C CYS A 200 9.72 -6.38 14.46
N GLY A 201 9.66 -6.36 13.13
CA GLY A 201 10.78 -5.99 12.25
C GLY A 201 11.29 -4.60 12.62
N TYR A 202 10.41 -3.61 12.65
CA TYR A 202 10.74 -2.24 13.04
C TYR A 202 11.39 -2.13 14.43
N ALA A 203 10.76 -2.73 15.45
CA ALA A 203 11.27 -2.72 16.81
C ALA A 203 12.64 -3.41 16.90
N SER A 204 12.81 -4.52 16.17
CA SER A 204 14.10 -5.20 16.10
C SER A 204 15.15 -4.34 15.40
N THR A 205 14.85 -3.62 14.31
CA THR A 205 15.81 -2.72 13.64
C THR A 205 16.35 -1.65 14.60
N ILE A 206 15.47 -1.07 15.41
CA ILE A 206 15.86 -0.08 16.42
C ILE A 206 16.73 -0.73 17.50
N ALA A 207 16.31 -1.88 18.02
CA ALA A 207 17.05 -2.60 19.05
C ALA A 207 18.45 -3.01 18.58
N THR A 208 18.56 -3.60 17.37
CA THR A 208 19.83 -4.04 16.80
C THR A 208 20.75 -2.87 16.53
N SER A 209 20.23 -1.77 15.98
CA SER A 209 21.03 -0.56 15.73
C SER A 209 21.50 0.11 17.03
N SER A 210 20.65 0.11 18.06
CA SER A 210 20.99 0.67 19.37
C SER A 210 22.04 -0.18 20.08
N ILE A 211 21.91 -1.51 20.05
CA ILE A 211 22.89 -2.43 20.63
C ILE A 211 24.22 -2.32 19.90
N ALA A 212 24.21 -2.28 18.56
CA ALA A 212 25.41 -2.12 17.76
C ALA A 212 26.15 -0.83 18.14
N PHE A 213 25.43 0.28 18.32
CA PHE A 213 26.03 1.56 18.64
C PHE A 213 26.48 1.71 20.10
N PHE A 214 25.67 1.28 21.08
CA PHE A 214 25.97 1.54 22.50
C PHE A 214 26.76 0.44 23.19
N VAL A 215 26.70 -0.80 22.68
CA VAL A 215 27.21 -1.98 23.40
C VAL A 215 28.39 -2.63 22.66
N LEU A 216 28.33 -2.70 21.33
CA LEU A 216 29.21 -3.57 20.55
C LEU A 216 30.35 -2.85 19.82
N ASN A 217 30.71 -1.63 20.20
CA ASN A 217 31.78 -0.86 19.54
C ASN A 217 33.12 -1.63 19.42
N ASP A 218 33.36 -2.61 20.30
CA ASP A 218 34.59 -3.41 20.34
C ASP A 218 34.41 -4.89 19.92
N VAL A 219 33.23 -5.30 19.43
CA VAL A 219 32.96 -6.71 19.09
C VAL A 219 33.10 -6.94 17.59
N PRO A 220 34.09 -7.72 17.11
CA PRO A 220 34.16 -8.10 15.71
C PRO A 220 32.93 -8.97 15.35
N ASN A 221 32.34 -8.72 14.16
CA ASN A 221 31.21 -9.47 13.58
C ASN A 221 29.80 -9.18 14.13
N VAL A 222 29.50 -7.92 14.50
CA VAL A 222 28.13 -7.47 14.84
C VAL A 222 27.08 -7.65 13.73
N ASN A 223 27.51 -7.94 12.50
CA ASN A 223 26.65 -8.14 11.33
C ASN A 223 25.69 -9.34 11.43
N VAL A 224 25.88 -10.28 12.37
CA VAL A 224 24.93 -11.39 12.54
C VAL A 224 23.61 -10.92 13.17
N ILE A 225 23.63 -9.83 13.95
CA ILE A 225 22.45 -9.36 14.68
C ILE A 225 21.42 -8.71 13.74
N SER A 226 21.85 -8.15 12.61
CA SER A 226 20.96 -7.54 11.60
C SER A 226 20.15 -8.55 10.79
N ILE A 227 20.40 -9.85 10.94
CA ILE A 227 19.56 -10.89 10.33
C ILE A 227 18.15 -10.90 10.92
N ILE A 228 17.99 -10.53 12.19
CA ILE A 228 16.72 -10.64 12.91
C ILE A 228 15.64 -9.73 12.28
N PRO A 229 15.88 -8.42 12.10
CA PRO A 229 14.92 -7.57 11.40
C PRO A 229 14.66 -8.03 9.97
N ALA A 230 15.70 -8.43 9.25
CA ALA A 230 15.57 -8.87 7.87
C ALA A 230 14.63 -10.06 7.73
N LEU A 231 14.70 -11.03 8.65
CA LEU A 231 13.80 -12.18 8.66
C LEU A 231 12.34 -11.79 8.98
N PHE A 232 12.12 -10.82 9.88
CA PHE A 232 10.78 -10.32 10.15
C PHE A 232 10.15 -9.65 8.93
N TYR A 233 10.87 -8.74 8.28
CA TYR A 233 10.38 -8.06 7.07
C TYR A 233 10.20 -9.03 5.90
N ALA A 234 11.18 -9.90 5.65
CA ALA A 234 11.09 -10.92 4.61
C ALA A 234 9.88 -11.84 4.83
N TYR A 235 9.64 -12.30 6.06
CA TYR A 235 8.49 -13.14 6.35
C TYR A 235 7.16 -12.37 6.21
N ALA A 236 7.11 -11.11 6.62
CA ALA A 236 5.93 -10.26 6.45
C ALA A 236 5.61 -10.01 4.96
N TYR A 237 6.62 -9.83 4.11
CA TYR A 237 6.46 -9.67 2.66
C TYR A 237 6.05 -10.98 1.97
N TYR A 238 6.61 -12.10 2.43
CA TYR A 238 6.20 -13.43 1.98
C TYR A 238 4.71 -13.67 2.24
N LEU A 239 4.24 -13.41 3.46
CA LEU A 239 2.81 -13.54 3.80
C LEU A 239 1.94 -12.59 2.95
N ALA A 240 2.35 -11.33 2.76
CA ALA A 240 1.62 -10.42 1.89
C ALA A 240 1.48 -10.97 0.46
N ARG A 241 2.54 -11.58 -0.08
CA ARG A 241 2.53 -12.21 -1.40
C ARG A 241 1.58 -13.41 -1.44
N GLU A 242 1.65 -14.28 -0.45
CA GLU A 242 0.82 -15.48 -0.35
C GLU A 242 -0.67 -15.14 -0.37
N ARG A 243 -1.08 -14.10 0.36
CA ARG A 243 -2.46 -13.60 0.34
C ARG A 243 -2.93 -13.14 -1.03
N ILE A 244 -2.05 -12.50 -1.80
CA ILE A 244 -2.36 -12.09 -3.18
C ILE A 244 -2.47 -13.32 -4.09
N VAL A 245 -1.61 -14.32 -3.92
CA VAL A 245 -1.66 -15.57 -4.69
C VAL A 245 -2.95 -16.35 -4.40
N HIS A 246 -3.40 -16.39 -3.15
CA HIS A 246 -4.65 -17.03 -2.74
C HIS A 246 -5.91 -16.19 -3.02
N GLY A 247 -5.77 -14.95 -3.52
CA GLY A 247 -6.91 -14.10 -3.84
C GLY A 247 -7.66 -13.54 -2.63
N GLU A 248 -7.03 -13.51 -1.45
CA GLU A 248 -7.65 -13.01 -0.22
C GLU A 248 -7.86 -11.50 -0.19
N ILE A 249 -7.15 -10.75 -1.05
CA ILE A 249 -7.23 -9.30 -1.10
C ILE A 249 -8.21 -8.91 -2.22
N PRO A 250 -9.37 -8.33 -1.89
CA PRO A 250 -10.31 -7.87 -2.90
C PRO A 250 -9.63 -6.78 -3.73
N THR A 251 -9.33 -7.09 -4.98
CA THR A 251 -8.93 -6.06 -5.92
C THR A 251 -10.22 -5.39 -6.40
N PRO A 252 -10.39 -4.06 -6.24
CA PRO A 252 -11.61 -3.37 -6.63
C PRO A 252 -11.97 -3.76 -8.06
N SER A 253 -13.22 -4.18 -8.29
CA SER A 253 -13.68 -4.40 -9.67
C SER A 253 -13.65 -3.05 -10.37
N LEU A 254 -12.86 -2.97 -11.45
CA LEU A 254 -12.98 -1.86 -12.38
C LEU A 254 -14.31 -2.06 -13.10
N ALA A 255 -15.38 -1.43 -12.60
CA ALA A 255 -16.52 -1.16 -13.46
C ALA A 255 -15.96 -0.33 -14.63
N PRO A 256 -16.17 -0.73 -15.90
CA PRO A 256 -15.79 0.12 -17.01
C PRO A 256 -16.41 1.50 -16.77
N PRO A 257 -15.68 2.61 -17.07
CA PRO A 257 -16.19 3.95 -16.84
C PRO A 257 -17.62 4.01 -17.38
N GLN A 258 -18.58 4.23 -16.48
CA GLN A 258 -19.96 4.45 -16.88
C GLN A 258 -19.90 5.75 -17.68
N VAL A 259 -19.84 5.64 -19.00
CA VAL A 259 -19.97 6.79 -19.89
C VAL A 259 -21.38 7.29 -19.61
N GLN A 260 -21.46 8.33 -18.77
CA GLN A 260 -22.69 9.06 -18.56
C GLN A 260 -23.03 9.65 -19.93
N LEU A 261 -23.97 8.99 -20.61
CA LEU A 261 -24.49 9.48 -21.87
C LEU A 261 -24.96 10.92 -21.64
N PRO A 262 -24.49 11.90 -22.45
CA PRO A 262 -25.05 13.24 -22.38
C PRO A 262 -26.55 13.11 -22.66
N HIS A 263 -27.36 13.51 -21.68
CA HIS A 263 -28.81 13.63 -21.81
C HIS A 263 -29.19 14.82 -22.68
#